data_AF-A0A0F8ZX59-F1
#
_entry.id   AF-A0A0F8ZX59-F1
#
_cell.length_a   1.000
_cell.length_b   1.000
_cell.length_c   1.000
_cell.angle_alpha   90.00
_cell.angle_beta   90.00
_cell.angle_gamma   90.00
#
_symmetry.space_group_name_H-M   'P 1'
#
loop_
_entity.id
_entity.type
_entity.pdbx_description
1 polymer ?
#
loop_
_entity_poly.entity_id
_entity_poly.type
_entity_poly.pdbx_seq_one_letter_code
_entity_poly.pdbx_strand_id
1 'polypeptide(L)'
;MVEKQVDAPASPPPKSTLARSVEKPPDNLFAGPGGGNTFTIWMASVADTFTPWGTNYVERDKELRDFWHTETFLSGAVYTSAITNAQLQWKLEGPEQTSAAVLELLNGANMGKGWAHFAKKLSLDLYTQDNGAFVEVIRQRNSPESPVVGIQVLDSARCQRTGDLNIPVIYTDRVGTRHKMPWYSVIPFEEFPSSVETMYDLQYCAVTRALRAAQILR
;
A
#
# COMPACT_ATOMS: atom_id res chain seq x y z
N MET A 1 -6.25 -21.87 -33.11
CA MET A 1 -5.85 -20.67 -32.34
C MET A 1 -4.66 -20.07 -33.10
N VAL A 2 -4.80 -18.88 -33.66
CA VAL A 2 -3.71 -18.23 -34.42
C VAL A 2 -2.97 -17.32 -33.45
N GLU A 3 -1.73 -17.67 -33.14
CA GLU A 3 -0.85 -16.91 -32.27
C GLU A 3 -0.24 -15.76 -33.08
N LYS A 4 -0.64 -14.52 -32.75
CA LYS A 4 -0.12 -13.33 -33.43
C LYS A 4 1.20 -12.95 -32.77
N GLN A 5 2.30 -13.36 -33.39
CA GLN A 5 3.65 -12.95 -32.98
C GLN A 5 3.73 -11.42 -33.10
N VAL A 6 4.02 -10.74 -31.98
CA VAL A 6 4.24 -9.30 -31.97
C VAL A 6 5.66 -9.09 -32.48
N ASP A 7 5.79 -8.65 -33.74
CA ASP A 7 7.08 -8.30 -34.31
C ASP A 7 7.78 -7.23 -33.45
N ALA A 8 9.11 -7.34 -33.36
CA ALA A 8 9.94 -6.32 -32.71
C ALA A 8 9.63 -4.93 -33.30
N PRO A 9 9.69 -3.86 -32.49
CA PRO A 9 9.37 -2.52 -32.97
C PRO A 9 10.23 -2.18 -34.18
N ALA A 10 9.59 -1.63 -35.22
CA ALA A 10 10.26 -1.25 -36.45
C ALA A 10 11.43 -0.30 -36.15
N SER A 11 12.55 -0.49 -36.86
CA SER A 11 13.70 0.40 -36.76
C SER A 11 13.28 1.86 -36.95
N PRO A 12 13.80 2.80 -36.13
CA PRO A 12 13.39 4.18 -36.21
C PRO A 12 13.64 4.74 -37.63
N PRO A 13 12.73 5.59 -38.14
CA PRO A 13 12.85 6.11 -39.49
C PRO A 13 14.14 6.93 -39.66
N PRO A 14 14.68 7.03 -40.88
CA PRO A 14 15.87 7.82 -41.17
C PRO A 14 15.71 9.27 -40.70
N LYS A 15 16.77 9.86 -40.12
CA LYS A 15 16.75 11.22 -39.56
C LYS A 15 16.30 12.30 -40.57
N SER A 16 16.52 12.08 -41.86
CA SER A 16 16.10 12.96 -42.94
C SER A 16 14.58 13.00 -43.16
N THR A 17 13.85 11.97 -42.70
CA THR A 17 12.38 11.90 -42.72
C THR A 17 11.80 12.68 -41.53
N LEU A 18 12.42 12.57 -40.35
CA LEU A 18 12.03 13.31 -39.15
C LEU A 18 12.20 14.83 -39.32
N ALA A 19 13.21 15.27 -40.07
CA ALA A 19 13.46 16.69 -40.36
C ALA A 19 12.35 17.36 -41.20
N ARG A 20 11.49 16.59 -41.87
CA ARG A 20 10.34 17.09 -42.64
C ARG A 20 9.04 17.08 -41.85
N SER A 21 9.04 16.48 -40.65
CA SER A 21 7.86 16.45 -39.79
C SER A 21 7.60 17.84 -39.22
N VAL A 22 6.35 18.27 -39.31
CA VAL A 22 5.86 19.49 -38.62
C VAL A 22 5.78 19.23 -37.11
N GLU A 23 5.57 17.97 -36.74
CA GLU A 23 5.59 17.50 -35.36
C GLU A 23 7.04 17.28 -34.94
N LYS A 24 7.59 18.20 -34.16
CA LYS A 24 8.90 18.06 -33.54
C LYS A 24 8.77 17.14 -32.32
N PRO A 25 9.44 15.99 -32.26
CA PRO A 25 9.54 15.25 -31.01
C PRO A 25 10.22 16.15 -29.97
N PRO A 26 9.78 16.13 -28.70
CA PRO A 26 10.34 17.02 -27.69
C PRO A 26 11.86 16.83 -27.62
N ASP A 27 12.60 17.95 -27.60
CA ASP A 27 14.06 17.98 -27.68
C ASP A 27 14.76 17.22 -26.53
N ASN A 28 14.01 16.81 -25.52
CA ASN A 28 14.47 15.96 -24.44
C ASN A 28 13.36 15.01 -23.95
N LEU A 29 13.42 13.74 -24.32
CA LEU A 29 12.59 12.69 -23.71
C LEU A 29 12.94 12.46 -22.22
N PHE A 30 14.03 13.04 -21.72
CA PHE A 30 14.54 12.89 -20.35
C PHE A 30 14.81 14.19 -19.59
N ALA A 31 14.65 15.36 -20.22
CA ALA A 31 14.61 16.62 -19.49
C ALA A 31 13.14 16.93 -19.21
N GLY A 32 12.60 16.23 -18.21
CA GLY A 32 11.51 16.80 -17.44
C GLY A 32 11.94 18.20 -16.98
N PRO A 33 11.00 19.13 -16.75
CA PRO A 33 11.32 20.53 -16.48
C PRO A 33 12.35 20.61 -15.34
N GLY A 34 13.60 20.92 -15.68
CA GLY A 34 14.74 21.06 -14.77
C GLY A 34 14.68 22.33 -13.94
N GLY A 35 13.47 22.75 -13.59
CA GLY A 35 13.19 23.74 -12.56
C GLY A 35 12.14 23.11 -11.68
N GLY A 36 12.52 22.69 -10.47
CA GLY A 36 11.60 22.07 -9.54
C GLY A 36 10.32 22.90 -9.44
N ASN A 37 9.19 22.31 -9.84
CA ASN A 37 7.87 22.83 -9.51
C ASN A 37 7.91 23.21 -8.02
N THR A 38 7.45 24.40 -7.63
CA THR A 38 7.42 24.86 -6.22
C THR A 38 6.90 23.76 -5.29
N PHE A 39 5.95 22.99 -5.79
CA PHE A 39 5.44 21.77 -5.18
C PHE A 39 6.53 20.72 -4.88
N THR A 40 7.35 20.34 -5.86
CA THR A 40 8.44 19.36 -5.73
C THR A 40 9.50 19.82 -4.72
N ILE A 41 9.92 21.09 -4.77
CA ILE A 41 10.91 21.64 -3.81
C ILE A 41 10.36 21.60 -2.38
N TRP A 42 9.09 21.97 -2.21
CA TRP A 42 8.43 21.94 -0.91
C TRP A 42 8.27 20.50 -0.39
N MET A 43 7.77 19.57 -1.21
CA MET A 43 7.65 18.14 -0.87
C MET A 43 9.00 17.52 -0.49
N ALA A 44 10.06 17.84 -1.22
CA ALA A 44 11.42 17.40 -0.92
C ALA A 44 11.91 17.96 0.43
N SER A 45 11.62 19.23 0.70
CA SER A 45 12.00 19.87 1.97
C SER A 45 11.27 19.26 3.16
N VAL A 46 10.00 18.88 2.99
CA VAL A 46 9.25 18.12 3.99
C VAL A 46 9.83 16.71 4.15
N ALA A 47 10.14 16.02 3.05
CA ALA A 47 10.74 14.69 3.10
C ALA A 47 12.08 14.66 3.85
N ASP A 48 12.87 15.74 3.76
CA ASP A 48 14.14 15.90 4.47
C ASP A 48 13.96 16.01 6.00
N THR A 49 12.78 16.35 6.50
CA THR A 49 12.51 16.40 7.95
C THR A 49 12.12 15.05 8.55
N PHE A 50 11.86 14.04 7.70
CA PHE A 50 11.34 12.76 8.16
C PHE A 50 12.48 11.86 8.62
N THR A 51 12.18 11.02 9.60
CA THR A 51 13.04 9.92 10.02
C THR A 51 13.40 9.06 8.81
N PRO A 52 14.69 8.79 8.53
CA PRO A 52 15.08 7.97 7.38
C PRO A 52 14.46 6.58 7.41
N TRP A 53 14.06 6.08 6.24
CA TRP A 53 13.48 4.74 6.11
C TRP A 53 14.43 3.66 6.66
N GLY A 54 13.86 2.66 7.35
CA GLY A 54 14.61 1.54 7.92
C GLY A 54 15.38 1.82 9.22
N THR A 55 15.37 3.06 9.74
CA THR A 55 16.05 3.39 11.01
C THR A 55 15.13 3.23 12.22
N ASN A 56 14.08 4.04 12.31
CA ASN A 56 13.01 3.94 13.29
C ASN A 56 11.67 4.05 12.57
N TYR A 57 11.16 2.89 12.11
CA TYR A 57 9.92 2.83 11.34
C TYR A 57 8.69 3.27 12.15
N VAL A 58 8.72 3.14 13.49
CA VAL A 58 7.59 3.54 14.35
C VAL A 58 7.41 5.05 14.36
N GLU A 59 8.51 5.80 14.54
CA GLU A 59 8.45 7.26 14.49
C GLU A 59 8.13 7.74 13.06
N ARG A 60 8.75 7.12 12.05
CA ARG A 60 8.50 7.46 10.66
C ARG A 60 7.04 7.25 10.25
N ASP A 61 6.41 6.14 10.65
CA ASP A 61 5.00 5.87 10.33
C ASP A 61 4.07 6.89 10.96
N LYS A 62 4.41 7.40 12.15
CA LYS A 62 3.68 8.48 12.80
C LYS A 62 3.82 9.79 12.00
N GLU A 63 5.04 10.15 11.59
CA GLU A 63 5.27 11.32 10.72
C GLU A 63 4.50 11.21 9.40
N LEU A 64 4.55 10.04 8.73
CA LEU A 64 3.81 9.78 7.49
C LEU A 64 2.30 9.91 7.70
N ARG A 65 1.78 9.35 8.79
CA ARG A 65 0.36 9.40 9.16
C ARG A 65 -0.12 10.82 9.40
N ASP A 66 0.68 11.62 10.08
CA ASP A 66 0.37 13.01 10.40
C ASP A 66 0.49 13.92 9.15
N PHE A 67 1.31 13.52 8.16
CA PHE A 67 1.57 14.34 6.99
C PHE A 67 0.63 14.10 5.81
N TRP A 68 0.31 12.85 5.46
CA TRP A 68 -0.27 12.53 4.14
C TRP A 68 -1.60 13.25 3.82
N HIS A 69 -2.34 13.65 4.86
CA HIS A 69 -3.62 14.36 4.73
C HIS A 69 -3.48 15.89 4.66
N THR A 70 -2.28 16.43 4.92
CA THR A 70 -1.99 17.87 4.92
C THR A 70 -1.75 18.42 3.52
N GLU A 71 -1.31 17.56 2.60
CA GLU A 71 -1.02 17.93 1.21
C GLU A 71 -2.17 17.47 0.29
N THR A 72 -2.75 18.41 -0.45
CA THR A 72 -3.98 18.21 -1.24
C THR A 72 -3.80 17.23 -2.41
N PHE A 73 -2.70 17.27 -3.16
CA PHE A 73 -2.50 16.39 -4.32
C PHE A 73 -2.27 14.94 -3.89
N LEU A 74 -1.41 14.72 -2.90
CA LEU A 74 -1.08 13.44 -2.30
C LEU A 74 -2.31 12.85 -1.62
N SER A 75 -3.00 13.61 -0.78
CA SER A 75 -4.22 13.14 -0.13
C SER A 75 -5.29 12.79 -1.17
N GLY A 76 -5.50 13.63 -2.19
CA GLY A 76 -6.42 13.35 -3.29
C GLY A 76 -6.09 12.05 -4.04
N ALA A 77 -4.81 11.81 -4.32
CA ALA A 77 -4.34 10.58 -4.97
C ALA A 77 -4.59 9.35 -4.08
N VAL A 78 -4.17 9.40 -2.81
CA VAL A 78 -4.35 8.31 -1.84
C VAL A 78 -5.84 8.00 -1.64
N TYR A 79 -6.68 9.01 -1.47
CA TYR A 79 -8.13 8.83 -1.32
C TYR A 79 -8.76 8.21 -2.56
N THR A 80 -8.39 8.69 -3.75
CA THR A 80 -8.93 8.14 -5.00
C THR A 80 -8.56 6.67 -5.14
N SER A 81 -7.29 6.31 -4.93
CA SER A 81 -6.84 4.92 -4.97
C SER A 81 -7.58 4.04 -3.97
N ALA A 82 -7.71 4.48 -2.70
CA ALA A 82 -8.41 3.71 -1.68
C ALA A 82 -9.91 3.53 -1.97
N ILE A 83 -10.58 4.54 -2.51
CA ILE A 83 -12.00 4.48 -2.89
C ILE A 83 -12.17 3.57 -4.11
N THR A 84 -11.33 3.69 -5.13
CA THR A 84 -11.38 2.84 -6.33
C THR A 84 -11.24 1.37 -5.95
N ASN A 85 -10.25 1.02 -5.11
CA ASN A 85 -10.08 -0.35 -4.63
C ASN A 85 -11.32 -0.90 -3.92
N ALA A 86 -11.98 -0.07 -3.12
CA ALA A 86 -13.18 -0.49 -2.39
C ALA A 86 -14.44 -0.61 -3.26
N GLN A 87 -14.44 0.00 -4.45
CA GLN A 87 -15.55 -0.06 -5.41
C GLN A 87 -15.42 -1.20 -6.42
N LEU A 88 -14.25 -1.85 -6.48
CA LEU A 88 -14.03 -2.99 -7.36
C LEU A 88 -15.07 -4.08 -7.05
N GLN A 89 -15.76 -4.52 -8.10
CA GLN A 89 -16.70 -5.62 -8.01
C GLN A 89 -15.93 -6.92 -7.80
N TRP A 90 -16.46 -7.78 -6.96
CA TRP A 90 -15.88 -9.08 -6.65
C TRP A 90 -16.97 -10.16 -6.75
N LYS A 91 -16.52 -11.39 -6.98
CA LYS A 91 -17.36 -12.58 -7.04
C LYS A 91 -16.70 -13.65 -6.20
N LEU A 92 -17.50 -14.39 -5.43
CA LEU A 92 -17.04 -15.59 -4.73
C LEU A 92 -17.26 -16.80 -5.63
N GLU A 93 -16.22 -17.62 -5.75
CA GLU A 93 -16.26 -18.86 -6.51
C GLU A 93 -15.91 -20.01 -5.57
N GLY A 94 -16.81 -20.99 -5.46
CA GLY A 94 -16.65 -22.10 -4.54
C GLY A 94 -17.99 -22.75 -4.16
N PRO A 95 -17.98 -23.74 -3.27
CA PRO A 95 -19.18 -24.39 -2.76
C PRO A 95 -20.18 -23.39 -2.18
N GLU A 96 -21.47 -23.61 -2.42
CA GLU A 96 -22.54 -22.65 -2.06
C GLU A 96 -22.52 -22.26 -0.58
N GLN A 97 -22.38 -23.24 0.32
CA GLN A 97 -22.35 -23.01 1.77
C GLN A 97 -21.13 -22.18 2.20
N THR A 98 -19.96 -22.46 1.65
CA THR A 98 -18.74 -21.71 1.95
C THR A 98 -18.84 -20.29 1.41
N SER A 99 -19.34 -20.11 0.19
CA SER A 99 -19.56 -18.81 -0.42
C SER A 99 -20.56 -17.97 0.38
N ALA A 100 -21.64 -18.56 0.88
CA ALA A 100 -22.60 -17.88 1.73
C ALA A 100 -21.98 -17.42 3.06
N ALA A 101 -21.20 -18.28 3.72
CA ALA A 101 -20.51 -17.93 4.96
C ALA A 101 -19.47 -16.82 4.77
N VAL A 102 -18.69 -16.87 3.67
CA VAL A 102 -17.72 -15.83 3.33
C VAL A 102 -18.43 -14.52 2.99
N LEU A 103 -19.55 -14.56 2.27
CA LEU A 103 -20.37 -13.38 1.97
C LEU A 103 -20.84 -12.70 3.27
N GLU A 104 -21.33 -13.48 4.24
CA GLU A 104 -21.71 -12.96 5.56
C GLU A 104 -20.51 -12.33 6.28
N LEU A 105 -19.35 -13.00 6.28
CA LEU A 105 -18.12 -12.49 6.87
C LEU A 105 -17.67 -11.17 6.24
N LEU A 106 -17.73 -11.04 4.91
CA LEU A 106 -17.33 -9.83 4.19
C LEU A 106 -18.33 -8.68 4.45
N ASN A 107 -19.63 -8.97 4.54
CA ASN A 107 -20.64 -8.00 4.94
C ASN A 107 -20.51 -7.60 6.43
N GLY A 108 -20.05 -8.51 7.27
CA GLY A 108 -19.75 -8.28 8.69
C GLY A 108 -18.37 -7.66 8.97
N ALA A 109 -17.55 -7.43 7.94
CA ALA A 109 -16.18 -6.94 8.11
C ALA A 109 -16.12 -5.61 8.89
N ASN A 110 -15.03 -5.41 9.65
CA ASN A 110 -14.84 -4.24 10.52
C ASN A 110 -16.03 -4.00 11.47
N MET A 111 -16.46 -5.05 12.18
CA MET A 111 -17.56 -4.99 13.14
C MET A 111 -18.89 -4.52 12.50
N GLY A 112 -19.23 -5.08 11.33
CA GLY A 112 -20.50 -4.81 10.64
C GLY A 112 -20.50 -3.57 9.73
N LYS A 113 -19.35 -2.92 9.50
CA LYS A 113 -19.23 -1.79 8.57
C LYS A 113 -19.11 -2.20 7.10
N GLY A 114 -18.90 -3.49 6.86
CA GLY A 114 -18.89 -4.11 5.54
C GLY A 114 -17.57 -3.96 4.77
N TRP A 115 -17.52 -4.67 3.64
CA TRP A 115 -16.34 -4.81 2.79
C TRP A 115 -15.77 -3.48 2.31
N ALA A 116 -16.61 -2.56 1.82
CA ALA A 116 -16.11 -1.29 1.29
C ALA A 116 -15.40 -0.44 2.36
N HIS A 117 -15.86 -0.47 3.61
CA HIS A 117 -15.17 0.19 4.72
C HIS A 117 -13.86 -0.53 5.07
N PHE A 118 -13.85 -1.86 5.05
CA PHE A 118 -12.65 -2.69 5.19
C PHE A 118 -11.58 -2.36 4.14
N ALA A 119 -11.91 -2.45 2.86
CA ALA A 119 -10.98 -2.20 1.76
C ALA A 119 -10.40 -0.78 1.80
N LYS A 120 -11.20 0.23 2.14
CA LYS A 120 -10.73 1.63 2.31
C LYS A 120 -9.69 1.74 3.42
N LYS A 121 -9.99 1.23 4.62
CA LYS A 121 -9.04 1.28 5.76
C LYS A 121 -7.75 0.54 5.45
N LEU A 122 -7.86 -0.65 4.87
CA LEU A 122 -6.69 -1.46 4.51
C LEU A 122 -5.80 -0.74 3.49
N SER A 123 -6.42 -0.16 2.44
CA SER A 123 -5.69 0.57 1.41
C SER A 123 -5.00 1.82 1.96
N LEU A 124 -5.66 2.56 2.85
CA LEU A 124 -5.05 3.74 3.48
C LEU A 124 -3.78 3.36 4.25
N ASP A 125 -3.85 2.36 5.13
CA ASP A 125 -2.69 1.90 5.88
C ASP A 125 -1.58 1.41 4.93
N LEU A 126 -1.94 0.62 3.91
CA LEU A 126 -1.00 0.09 2.92
C LEU A 126 -0.22 1.19 2.17
N TYR A 127 -0.90 2.27 1.80
CA TYR A 127 -0.30 3.37 1.03
C TYR A 127 0.45 4.38 1.88
N THR A 128 0.09 4.52 3.16
CA THR A 128 0.58 5.61 4.02
C THR A 128 1.54 5.16 5.11
N GLN A 129 1.72 3.85 5.34
CA GLN A 129 2.56 3.33 6.42
C GLN A 129 3.62 2.37 5.86
N ASP A 130 4.87 2.57 6.24
CA ASP A 130 5.99 1.70 5.87
C ASP A 130 5.94 0.35 6.61
N ASN A 131 5.27 0.27 7.77
CA ASN A 131 4.98 -1.02 8.40
C ASN A 131 3.93 -1.86 7.64
N GLY A 132 3.18 -1.20 6.76
CA GLY A 132 2.11 -1.75 5.94
C GLY A 132 0.77 -1.81 6.62
N ALA A 133 -0.05 -2.77 6.20
CA ALA A 133 -1.40 -2.94 6.70
C ALA A 133 -1.58 -4.32 7.34
N PHE A 134 -2.48 -4.43 8.32
CA PHE A 134 -2.68 -5.67 9.05
C PHE A 134 -4.16 -6.02 9.13
N VAL A 135 -4.49 -7.26 8.76
CA VAL A 135 -5.83 -7.82 8.91
C VAL A 135 -5.82 -8.77 10.09
N GLU A 136 -6.66 -8.51 11.08
CA GLU A 136 -6.96 -9.48 12.12
C GLU A 136 -8.04 -10.45 11.61
N VAL A 137 -7.75 -11.74 11.79
CA VAL A 137 -8.63 -12.86 11.51
C VAL A 137 -9.24 -13.33 12.82
N ILE A 138 -10.50 -12.96 13.05
CA ILE A 138 -11.20 -13.28 14.28
C ILE A 138 -11.77 -14.68 14.15
N ARG A 139 -11.39 -15.56 15.08
CA ARG A 139 -11.84 -16.95 15.13
C ARG A 139 -12.68 -17.20 16.37
N GLN A 140 -13.60 -18.16 16.28
CA GLN A 140 -14.47 -18.51 17.41
C GLN A 140 -13.68 -18.96 18.66
N ARG A 141 -12.55 -19.64 18.45
CA ARG A 141 -11.57 -20.01 19.48
C ARG A 141 -10.18 -19.61 19.01
N ASN A 142 -9.26 -19.41 19.95
CA ASN A 142 -7.86 -19.14 19.66
C ASN A 142 -7.12 -20.42 19.22
N SER A 143 -7.47 -20.97 18.05
CA SER A 143 -6.75 -22.07 17.41
C SER A 143 -6.88 -21.99 15.88
N PRO A 144 -5.90 -22.54 15.13
CA PRO A 144 -5.91 -22.50 13.67
C PRO A 144 -7.05 -23.32 13.05
N GLU A 145 -7.54 -24.35 13.73
CA GLU A 145 -8.66 -25.19 13.26
C GLU A 145 -10.04 -24.53 13.49
N SER A 146 -10.10 -23.50 14.34
CA SER A 146 -11.36 -22.83 14.65
C SER A 146 -11.89 -22.08 13.42
N PRO A 147 -13.22 -22.09 13.16
CA PRO A 147 -13.80 -21.32 12.08
C PRO A 147 -13.55 -19.81 12.27
N VAL A 148 -13.34 -19.13 11.14
CA VAL A 148 -13.23 -17.67 11.09
C VAL A 148 -14.64 -17.08 11.16
N VAL A 149 -14.83 -16.15 12.08
CA VAL A 149 -16.12 -15.49 12.34
C VAL A 149 -16.12 -14.02 11.93
N GLY A 150 -14.95 -13.44 11.67
CA GLY A 150 -14.86 -12.04 11.25
C GLY A 150 -13.45 -11.64 10.82
N ILE A 151 -13.39 -10.50 10.14
CA ILE A 151 -12.13 -9.85 9.75
C ILE A 151 -12.19 -8.37 10.08
N GLN A 152 -11.05 -7.80 10.47
CA GLN A 152 -10.94 -6.36 10.71
C GLN A 152 -9.55 -5.83 10.38
N VAL A 153 -9.48 -4.55 10.05
CA VAL A 153 -8.20 -3.86 9.83
C VAL A 153 -7.71 -3.33 11.16
N LEU A 154 -6.56 -3.86 11.61
CA LEU A 154 -5.84 -3.36 12.77
C LEU A 154 -5.23 -1.99 12.48
N ASP A 155 -4.99 -1.21 13.54
CA ASP A 155 -4.22 0.03 13.40
C ASP A 155 -2.74 -0.31 13.22
N SER A 156 -2.22 -0.04 12.02
CA SER A 156 -0.87 -0.45 11.64
C SER A 156 0.25 0.24 12.42
N ALA A 157 0.01 1.46 12.93
CA ALA A 157 0.97 2.17 13.80
C ALA A 157 1.05 1.54 15.21
N ARG A 158 0.08 0.71 15.58
CA ARG A 158 0.04 -0.03 16.85
C ARG A 158 0.49 -1.49 16.69
N CYS A 159 0.81 -1.90 15.47
CA CYS A 159 1.32 -3.23 15.16
C CYS A 159 2.84 -3.21 15.18
N GLN A 160 3.45 -4.15 15.90
CA GLN A 160 4.88 -4.35 15.91
C GLN A 160 5.20 -5.72 15.33
N ARG A 161 5.98 -5.77 14.24
CA ARG A 161 6.49 -7.03 13.69
C ARG A 161 7.56 -7.60 14.60
N THR A 162 7.57 -8.91 14.76
CA THR A 162 8.47 -9.60 15.69
C THR A 162 9.60 -10.36 14.99
N GLY A 163 9.40 -10.75 13.72
CA GLY A 163 10.25 -11.71 13.02
C GLY A 163 10.03 -13.17 13.44
N ASP A 164 9.14 -13.45 14.38
CA ASP A 164 8.78 -14.80 14.81
C ASP A 164 7.61 -15.33 13.99
N LEU A 165 7.80 -16.48 13.35
CA LEU A 165 6.76 -17.15 12.56
C LEU A 165 5.52 -17.53 13.38
N ASN A 166 5.66 -17.81 14.68
CA ASN A 166 4.52 -18.20 15.51
C ASN A 166 3.68 -17.00 15.93
N ILE A 167 4.34 -15.88 16.21
CA ILE A 167 3.73 -14.65 16.70
C ILE A 167 4.25 -13.49 15.85
N PRO A 168 3.85 -13.37 14.58
CA PRO A 168 4.44 -12.41 13.65
C PRO A 168 4.21 -10.95 14.07
N VAL A 169 3.13 -10.67 14.81
CA VAL A 169 2.74 -9.32 15.19
C VAL A 169 2.39 -9.25 16.67
N ILE A 170 2.78 -8.15 17.32
CA ILE A 170 2.28 -7.73 18.61
C ILE A 170 1.45 -6.46 18.40
N TYR A 171 0.17 -6.50 18.74
CA TYR A 171 -0.73 -5.36 18.65
C TYR A 171 -0.88 -4.69 20.02
N THR A 172 -0.75 -3.37 20.07
CA THR A 172 -0.95 -2.60 21.32
C THR A 172 -2.31 -1.91 21.28
N ASP A 173 -3.22 -2.30 22.18
CA ASP A 173 -4.57 -1.75 22.20
C ASP A 173 -4.64 -0.29 22.70
N ARG A 174 -5.86 0.26 22.77
CA ARG A 174 -6.10 1.65 23.21
C ARG A 174 -5.72 1.92 24.66
N VAL A 175 -5.69 0.88 25.50
CA VAL A 175 -5.37 0.95 26.93
C VAL A 175 -3.87 0.67 27.16
N GLY A 176 -3.14 0.26 26.12
CA GLY A 176 -1.72 -0.05 26.18
C GLY A 176 -1.43 -1.54 26.43
N THR A 177 -2.45 -2.41 26.45
CA THR A 177 -2.23 -3.85 26.59
C THR A 177 -1.67 -4.41 25.29
N ARG A 178 -0.64 -5.24 25.42
CA ARG A 178 0.00 -5.90 24.29
C ARG A 178 -0.64 -7.26 24.05
N HIS A 179 -1.18 -7.43 22.85
CA HIS A 179 -1.79 -8.66 22.36
C HIS A 179 -0.81 -9.34 21.41
N LYS A 180 -0.38 -10.55 21.78
CA LYS A 180 0.40 -11.41 20.89
C LYS A 180 -0.56 -11.95 19.84
N MET A 181 -0.28 -11.73 18.57
CA MET A 181 -1.11 -12.20 17.46
C MET A 181 -0.44 -13.43 16.84
N PRO A 182 -0.98 -14.64 17.06
CA PRO A 182 -0.51 -15.84 16.36
C PRO A 182 -0.66 -15.73 14.84
N TRP A 183 0.17 -16.45 14.09
CA TRP A 183 0.17 -16.42 12.62
C TRP A 183 -1.18 -16.71 11.96
N TYR A 184 -2.05 -17.51 12.58
CA TYR A 184 -3.38 -17.83 12.07
C TYR A 184 -4.45 -16.76 12.39
N SER A 185 -4.09 -15.72 13.14
CA SER A 185 -4.97 -14.64 13.62
C SER A 185 -4.65 -13.28 13.03
N VAL A 186 -3.54 -13.16 12.27
CA VAL A 186 -3.13 -11.90 11.64
C VAL A 186 -2.55 -12.19 10.26
N ILE A 187 -2.94 -11.36 9.30
CA ILE A 187 -2.37 -11.35 7.95
C ILE A 187 -1.70 -10.00 7.77
N PRO A 188 -0.36 -9.94 7.77
CA PRO A 188 0.36 -8.74 7.37
C PRO A 188 0.22 -8.56 5.85
N PHE A 189 0.15 -7.30 5.41
CA PHE A 189 -0.04 -6.93 4.02
C PHE A 189 0.90 -5.79 3.64
N GLU A 190 1.65 -6.00 2.57
CA GLU A 190 2.69 -5.12 2.08
C GLU A 190 2.51 -4.87 0.58
N GLU A 191 2.80 -3.65 0.13
CA GLU A 191 2.79 -3.34 -1.30
C GLU A 191 4.17 -3.62 -1.91
N PHE A 192 5.23 -3.08 -1.29
CA PHE A 192 6.62 -3.26 -1.72
C PHE A 192 7.49 -3.67 -0.53
N PRO A 193 7.44 -4.94 -0.10
CA PRO A 193 8.22 -5.42 1.04
C PRO A 193 9.72 -5.36 0.75
N SER A 194 10.50 -5.05 1.78
CA SER A 194 11.95 -5.12 1.73
C SER A 194 12.43 -6.57 1.78
N SER A 195 13.42 -6.90 0.96
CA SER A 195 14.14 -8.18 1.05
C SER A 195 15.16 -8.24 2.19
N VAL A 196 15.30 -7.17 2.98
CA VAL A 196 16.23 -7.12 4.12
C VAL A 196 15.64 -7.92 5.28
N GLU A 197 16.23 -9.08 5.59
CA GLU A 197 15.71 -10.02 6.60
C GLU A 197 15.46 -9.38 7.97
N THR A 198 16.34 -8.47 8.40
CA THR A 198 16.24 -7.79 9.71
C THR A 198 15.09 -6.79 9.79
N MET A 199 14.45 -6.47 8.66
CA MET A 199 13.33 -5.53 8.58
C MET A 199 11.97 -6.23 8.57
N TYR A 200 11.93 -7.56 8.60
CA TYR A 200 10.70 -8.34 8.75
C TYR A 200 9.59 -7.95 7.75
N ASP A 201 9.96 -7.80 6.47
CA ASP A 201 9.07 -7.38 5.38
C ASP A 201 8.53 -5.95 5.52
N LEU A 202 9.23 -5.06 6.24
CA LEU A 202 8.94 -3.62 6.20
C LEU A 202 8.86 -3.15 4.75
N GLN A 203 7.82 -2.42 4.39
CA GLN A 203 7.64 -1.96 3.03
C GLN A 203 8.16 -0.54 2.80
N TYR A 204 8.28 -0.20 1.53
CA TYR A 204 8.53 1.16 1.08
C TYR A 204 7.23 1.74 0.52
N CYS A 205 6.40 2.34 1.38
CA CYS A 205 4.99 2.66 1.05
C CYS A 205 4.85 3.75 -0.04
N ALA A 206 3.64 3.92 -0.58
CA ALA A 206 3.38 4.86 -1.68
C ALA A 206 3.73 6.31 -1.33
N VAL A 207 3.39 6.76 -0.11
CA VAL A 207 3.75 8.11 0.37
C VAL A 207 5.27 8.26 0.48
N THR A 208 5.95 7.25 1.04
CA THR A 208 7.42 7.23 1.13
C THR A 208 8.06 7.32 -0.26
N ARG A 209 7.54 6.60 -1.26
CA ARG A 209 8.01 6.69 -2.66
C ARG A 209 7.80 8.07 -3.26
N ALA A 210 6.64 8.69 -3.02
CA ALA A 210 6.35 10.04 -3.51
C ALA A 210 7.30 11.08 -2.90
N LEU A 211 7.52 11.01 -1.59
CA LEU A 211 8.47 11.88 -0.88
C LEU A 211 9.89 11.69 -1.40
N ARG A 212 10.32 10.45 -1.61
CA ARG A 212 11.65 10.15 -2.15
C ARG A 212 11.82 10.64 -3.59
N ALA A 213 10.80 10.48 -4.41
CA ALA A 213 10.80 11.00 -5.78
C ALA A 213 10.95 12.52 -5.77
N ALA A 214 10.25 13.23 -4.87
CA ALA A 214 10.42 14.67 -4.72
C ALA A 214 11.86 15.07 -4.35
N GLN A 215 12.50 14.36 -3.42
CA GLN A 215 13.91 14.60 -3.05
C GLN A 215 14.87 14.45 -4.22
N ILE A 216 14.61 13.50 -5.13
CA ILE A 216 15.47 13.24 -6.30
C ILE A 216 15.21 14.26 -7.42
N LEU A 217 13.97 14.71 -7.56
CA LEU A 217 13.55 15.66 -8.60
C LEU A 217 13.80 17.13 -8.23
N ARG A 218 14.13 17.42 -6.98
CA ARG A 218 14.55 18.76 -6.52
C ARG A 218 15.93 19.11 -7.08
#